data_AF-A0A7C3Q8N9-F1
#
_entry.id   AF-A0A7C3Q8N9-F1
#
_cell.length_a   1.000
_cell.length_b   1.000
_cell.length_c   1.000
_cell.angle_alpha   90.00
_cell.angle_beta   90.00
_cell.angle_gamma   90.00
#
_symmetry.space_group_name_H-M   'P 1'
#
loop_
_entity.id
_entity.type
_entity.pdbx_description
1 polymer ?
#
loop_
_entity_poly.entity_id
_entity_poly.type
_entity_poly.pdbx_seq_one_letter_code
_entity_poly.pdbx_strand_id
1 'polypeptide(L)'
;MRCYKVCFWCCAVLFFAWPDKAWALQTHGAPEGLYVHQMAHILFIMALSYLLWDIRRSSFTSKGWRYLQVFCVLMIIWNIMAFVGHATGVSIRTENISTALGYFHARLLGPINGREIVYYIAKFDHVIAVPALFFLFAGLKALYKSVEKQGGREERK
;
A
#
# COMPACT_ATOMS: atom_id res chain seq x y z
N MET A 1 -11.03 -17.05 46.38
CA MET A 1 -10.30 -17.09 45.08
C MET A 1 -10.85 -16.15 43.98
N ARG A 2 -11.83 -15.27 44.25
CA ARG A 2 -12.41 -14.36 43.23
C ARG A 2 -11.75 -12.97 43.20
N CYS A 3 -11.20 -12.53 44.35
CA CYS A 3 -10.61 -11.19 44.52
C CYS A 3 -9.28 -10.98 43.75
N TYR A 4 -8.39 -11.98 43.74
CA TYR A 4 -7.10 -11.85 43.03
C TYR A 4 -7.27 -11.78 41.50
N LYS A 5 -8.32 -12.43 40.95
CA LYS A 5 -8.63 -12.37 39.53
C LYS A 5 -9.15 -10.99 39.13
N VAL A 6 -10.03 -10.40 39.92
CA VAL A 6 -10.54 -9.04 39.67
C VAL A 6 -9.40 -8.02 39.76
N CYS A 7 -8.54 -8.14 40.78
CA CYS A 7 -7.38 -7.26 40.93
C CYS A 7 -6.40 -7.39 39.76
N PHE A 8 -6.13 -8.62 39.29
CA PHE A 8 -5.29 -8.87 38.12
C PHE A 8 -5.86 -8.21 36.85
N TRP A 9 -7.16 -8.35 36.60
CA TRP A 9 -7.80 -7.72 35.44
C TRP A 9 -7.83 -6.19 35.53
N CYS A 10 -8.07 -5.62 36.71
CA CYS A 10 -8.00 -4.17 36.91
C CYS A 10 -6.58 -3.63 36.67
N CYS A 11 -5.55 -4.31 37.20
CA CYS A 11 -4.15 -3.95 36.96
C CYS A 11 -3.76 -4.09 35.49
N ALA A 12 -4.22 -5.15 34.81
CA ALA A 12 -3.97 -5.33 33.38
C ALA A 12 -4.61 -4.22 32.54
N VAL A 13 -5.86 -3.85 32.83
CA VAL A 13 -6.55 -2.74 32.15
C VAL A 13 -5.82 -1.42 32.38
N LEU A 14 -5.38 -1.14 33.61
CA LEU A 14 -4.62 0.07 33.93
C LEU A 14 -3.26 0.11 33.21
N PHE A 15 -2.60 -1.04 33.04
CA PHE A 15 -1.35 -1.16 32.30
C PHE A 15 -1.53 -0.89 30.80
N PHE A 16 -2.57 -1.45 30.18
CA PHE A 16 -2.86 -1.20 28.75
C PHE A 16 -3.47 0.17 28.47
N ALA A 17 -4.08 0.82 29.47
CA ALA A 17 -4.64 2.17 29.36
C ALA A 17 -3.61 3.29 29.56
N TRP A 18 -2.34 2.95 29.84
CA TRP A 18 -1.26 3.91 30.00
C TRP A 18 -0.25 3.79 28.83
N PRO A 19 -0.64 4.18 27.60
CA PRO A 19 0.28 4.14 26.48
C PRO A 19 1.38 5.18 26.70
N ASP A 20 2.59 4.72 27.01
CA ASP A 20 3.78 5.55 26.88
C ASP A 20 4.11 5.73 25.38
N LYS A 21 4.97 6.69 25.05
CA LYS A 21 5.48 6.87 23.69
C LYS A 21 6.14 5.56 23.27
N ALA A 22 5.48 4.78 22.42
CA ALA A 22 6.14 3.71 21.72
C ALA A 22 7.18 4.36 20.80
N TRP A 23 8.46 4.35 21.21
CA TRP A 23 9.63 4.68 20.40
C TRP A 23 9.82 3.66 19.24
N ALA A 24 8.73 3.05 18.78
CA ALA A 24 8.68 2.12 17.66
C ALA A 24 8.82 2.85 16.31
N LEU A 25 8.65 4.17 16.29
CA LEU A 25 8.89 4.98 15.11
C LEU A 25 10.37 5.36 15.06
N GLN A 26 11.19 4.50 14.45
CA GLN A 26 12.55 4.89 14.05
C GLN A 26 12.45 5.83 12.85
N THR A 27 12.37 7.13 13.12
CA THR A 27 12.44 8.14 12.06
C THR A 27 13.89 8.21 11.57
N HIS A 28 14.16 7.62 10.42
CA HIS A 28 15.40 7.91 9.70
C HIS A 28 15.41 9.40 9.33
N GLY A 29 16.59 10.01 9.39
CA GLY A 29 16.78 11.37 8.87
C GLY A 29 16.41 11.45 7.39
N ALA A 30 16.20 12.67 6.91
CA ALA A 30 16.43 12.89 5.49
C ALA A 30 17.94 12.74 5.26
N PRO A 31 18.39 11.96 4.26
CA PRO A 31 17.63 11.39 3.15
C PRO A 31 17.42 9.85 3.16
N GLU A 32 17.87 9.12 4.19
CA GLU A 32 17.96 7.65 4.13
C GLU A 32 16.60 6.98 3.90
N GLY A 33 15.56 7.46 4.57
CA GLY A 33 14.20 6.92 4.42
C GLY A 33 13.67 7.05 2.99
N LEU A 34 14.00 8.15 2.31
CA LEU A 34 13.58 8.37 0.92
C LEU A 34 14.28 7.39 -0.02
N TYR A 35 15.58 7.16 0.13
CA TYR A 35 16.32 6.23 -0.73
C TYR A 35 15.81 4.80 -0.59
N VAL A 36 15.62 4.34 0.65
CA VAL A 36 15.10 2.98 0.89
C VAL A 36 13.68 2.84 0.35
N HIS A 37 12.84 3.87 0.52
CA HIS A 37 11.48 3.87 -0.02
C HIS A 37 11.46 3.82 -1.56
N GLN A 38 12.30 4.62 -2.22
CA GLN A 38 12.43 4.59 -3.68
C GLN A 38 12.94 3.24 -4.19
N MET A 39 13.90 2.64 -3.47
CA MET A 39 14.38 1.29 -3.77
C MET A 39 13.27 0.24 -3.60
N ALA A 40 12.40 0.40 -2.60
CA ALA A 40 11.24 -0.49 -2.41
C ALA A 40 10.28 -0.45 -3.61
N HIS A 41 10.01 0.73 -4.20
CA HIS A 41 9.20 0.82 -5.42
C HIS A 41 9.83 0.06 -6.59
N ILE A 42 11.14 0.21 -6.81
CA ILE A 42 11.86 -0.48 -7.88
C ILE A 42 11.81 -2.01 -7.68
N LEU A 43 12.14 -2.47 -6.47
CA LEU A 43 12.07 -3.90 -6.12
C LEU A 43 10.65 -4.46 -6.30
N PHE A 44 9.63 -3.68 -5.92
CA PHE A 44 8.25 -4.13 -6.04
C PHE A 44 7.79 -4.19 -7.51
N ILE A 45 8.19 -3.23 -8.35
CA ILE A 45 7.96 -3.29 -9.80
C ILE A 45 8.57 -4.55 -10.39
N MET A 46 9.82 -4.87 -10.03
CA MET A 46 10.49 -6.08 -10.52
C MET A 46 9.77 -7.35 -10.08
N ALA A 47 9.39 -7.44 -8.80
CA ALA A 47 8.67 -8.59 -8.26
C ALA A 47 7.30 -8.79 -8.95
N LEU A 48 6.54 -7.71 -9.15
CA LEU A 48 5.24 -7.77 -9.85
C LEU A 48 5.39 -8.08 -11.33
N SER A 49 6.44 -7.58 -11.97
CA SER A 49 6.74 -7.88 -13.38
C SER A 49 7.08 -9.35 -13.57
N TYR A 50 7.90 -9.91 -12.67
CA TYR A 50 8.20 -11.34 -12.64
C TYR A 50 6.94 -12.17 -12.42
N LEU A 51 6.13 -11.83 -11.42
CA LEU A 51 4.88 -12.53 -11.13
C LEU A 51 3.91 -12.47 -12.32
N LEU A 52 3.76 -11.31 -12.95
CA LEU A 52 2.93 -11.14 -14.14
C LEU A 52 3.43 -12.01 -15.31
N TRP A 53 4.75 -12.04 -15.53
CA TRP A 53 5.36 -12.87 -16.56
C TRP A 53 5.16 -14.37 -16.29
N ASP A 54 5.32 -14.79 -15.04
CA ASP A 54 5.11 -16.18 -14.62
C ASP A 54 3.66 -16.62 -14.87
N ILE A 55 2.68 -15.87 -14.35
CA ILE A 55 1.25 -16.15 -14.53
C ILE A 55 0.87 -16.25 -16.02
N ARG A 56 1.47 -15.42 -16.88
CA ARG A 56 1.18 -15.42 -18.32
C ARG A 56 1.77 -16.61 -19.07
N ARG A 57 2.83 -17.22 -18.56
CA ARG A 57 3.41 -18.45 -19.13
C ARG A 57 2.79 -19.72 -18.56
N SER A 58 2.25 -19.66 -17.34
CA SER A 58 1.50 -20.77 -16.76
C SER A 58 0.17 -20.97 -17.48
N SER A 59 -0.26 -22.22 -17.66
CA SER A 59 -1.57 -22.57 -18.26
C SER A 59 -2.74 -22.41 -17.27
N PHE A 60 -2.73 -21.34 -16.47
CA PHE A 60 -3.74 -21.12 -15.45
C PHE A 60 -5.04 -20.58 -16.06
N THR A 61 -6.14 -21.34 -15.93
CA THR A 61 -7.41 -21.05 -16.59
C THR A 61 -8.45 -20.34 -15.72
N SER A 62 -8.17 -20.17 -14.42
CA SER A 62 -9.15 -19.60 -13.48
C SER A 62 -9.28 -18.07 -13.63
N LYS A 63 -10.50 -17.55 -13.36
CA LYS A 63 -10.76 -16.09 -13.34
C LYS A 63 -9.90 -15.35 -12.32
N GLY A 64 -9.48 -16.01 -11.24
CA GLY A 64 -8.64 -15.42 -10.19
C GLY A 64 -7.28 -14.98 -10.72
N TRP A 65 -6.69 -15.76 -11.63
CA TRP A 65 -5.41 -15.43 -12.25
C TRP A 65 -5.52 -14.20 -13.16
N ARG A 66 -6.65 -13.99 -13.85
CA ARG A 66 -6.88 -12.76 -14.64
C ARG A 66 -6.96 -11.53 -13.75
N TYR A 67 -7.66 -11.61 -12.62
CA TYR A 67 -7.69 -10.50 -11.66
C TYR A 67 -6.31 -10.22 -11.07
N LEU A 68 -5.51 -11.27 -10.78
CA LEU A 68 -4.14 -11.10 -10.30
C LEU A 68 -3.24 -10.43 -11.35
N GLN A 69 -3.41 -10.74 -12.64
CA GLN A 69 -2.70 -10.03 -13.72
C GLN A 69 -3.06 -8.53 -13.77
N VAL A 70 -4.36 -8.20 -13.66
CA VAL A 70 -4.82 -6.80 -13.64
C VAL A 70 -4.27 -6.07 -12.41
N PHE A 71 -4.27 -6.71 -11.24
CA PHE A 71 -3.62 -6.19 -10.04
C PHE A 71 -2.14 -5.88 -10.29
N CYS A 72 -1.37 -6.83 -10.86
CA CYS A 72 0.05 -6.61 -11.13
C CYS A 72 0.27 -5.40 -12.04
N VAL A 73 -0.49 -5.28 -13.14
CA VAL A 73 -0.37 -4.15 -14.07
C VAL A 73 -0.67 -2.83 -13.36
N LEU A 74 -1.79 -2.72 -12.65
CA LEU A 74 -2.17 -1.50 -11.95
C LEU A 74 -1.16 -1.13 -10.85
N MET A 75 -0.67 -2.11 -10.08
CA MET A 75 0.34 -1.85 -9.05
C MET A 75 1.69 -1.47 -9.62
N ILE A 76 2.10 -1.99 -10.78
CA ILE A 76 3.31 -1.53 -11.47
C ILE A 76 3.15 -0.05 -11.85
N ILE A 77 2.02 0.32 -12.46
CA ILE A 77 1.74 1.72 -12.82
C ILE A 77 1.73 2.60 -11.57
N TRP A 78 1.09 2.17 -10.48
CA TRP A 78 1.08 2.90 -9.22
C TRP A 78 2.50 3.08 -8.65
N ASN A 79 3.33 2.04 -8.64
CA ASN A 79 4.71 2.17 -8.14
C ASN A 79 5.55 3.13 -8.99
N ILE A 80 5.37 3.15 -10.31
CA ILE A 80 6.04 4.13 -11.19
C ILE A 80 5.56 5.55 -10.86
N MET A 81 4.25 5.74 -10.71
CA MET A 81 3.67 7.04 -10.34
C MET A 81 4.16 7.51 -8.96
N ALA A 82 4.19 6.63 -7.96
CA ALA A 82 4.69 6.92 -6.63
C ALA A 82 6.18 7.28 -6.66
N PHE A 83 7.01 6.50 -7.37
CA PHE A 83 8.43 6.79 -7.56
C PHE A 83 8.67 8.19 -8.13
N VAL A 84 7.95 8.54 -9.20
CA VAL A 84 8.01 9.86 -9.84
C VAL A 84 7.48 10.96 -8.90
N GLY A 85 6.39 10.70 -8.17
CA GLY A 85 5.83 11.63 -7.20
C GLY A 85 6.80 11.94 -6.06
N HIS A 86 7.51 10.93 -5.57
CA HIS A 86 8.56 11.10 -4.57
C HIS A 86 9.77 11.86 -5.14
N ALA A 87 10.22 11.53 -6.36
CA ALA A 87 11.35 12.19 -7.00
C ALA A 87 11.06 13.69 -7.27
N THR A 88 9.86 14.00 -7.76
CA THR A 88 9.42 15.38 -7.97
C THR A 88 9.17 16.11 -6.66
N GLY A 89 8.67 15.43 -5.63
CA GLY A 89 8.44 15.99 -4.30
C GLY A 89 9.71 16.52 -3.61
N VAL A 90 10.87 15.91 -3.85
CA VAL A 90 12.17 16.42 -3.35
C VAL A 90 12.51 17.79 -3.93
N SER A 91 12.06 18.05 -5.16
CA SER A 91 12.36 19.29 -5.88
C SER A 91 11.39 20.43 -5.55
N ILE A 92 10.28 20.13 -4.85
CA ILE A 92 9.29 21.15 -4.48
C ILE A 92 9.73 21.85 -3.21
N ARG A 93 9.87 23.18 -3.31
CA ARG A 93 10.15 24.03 -2.16
C ARG A 93 8.93 24.07 -1.25
N THR A 94 9.13 23.95 0.06
CA THR A 94 8.05 23.96 1.06
C THR A 94 7.21 25.25 1.02
N GLU A 95 7.82 26.36 0.59
CA GLU A 95 7.14 27.65 0.35
C GLU A 95 6.09 27.60 -0.78
N ASN A 96 6.15 26.60 -1.66
CA ASN A 96 5.17 26.41 -2.73
C ASN A 96 3.97 25.56 -2.32
N ILE A 97 3.91 25.11 -1.05
CA ILE A 97 2.79 24.33 -0.51
C ILE A 97 2.20 25.09 0.67
N SER A 98 0.99 25.61 0.51
CA SER A 98 0.25 26.24 1.61
C SER A 98 -0.61 25.21 2.33
N THR A 99 -0.41 25.08 3.63
CA THR A 99 -1.28 24.34 4.57
C THR A 99 -2.00 25.30 5.53
N ALA A 100 -2.14 26.57 5.17
CA ALA A 100 -2.67 27.63 6.03
C ALA A 100 -4.09 27.35 6.57
N LEU A 101 -4.87 26.50 5.88
CA LEU A 101 -6.22 26.07 6.28
C LEU A 101 -6.22 24.64 6.89
N GLY A 102 -5.06 24.17 7.35
CA GLY A 102 -4.84 22.83 7.89
C GLY A 102 -4.36 21.81 6.86
N TYR A 103 -3.94 20.63 7.35
CA TYR A 103 -3.36 19.55 6.54
C TYR A 103 -4.25 19.08 5.38
N PHE A 104 -5.58 19.08 5.55
CA PHE A 104 -6.54 18.69 4.52
C PHE A 104 -6.72 19.73 3.39
N HIS A 105 -6.18 20.94 3.57
CA HIS A 105 -6.31 22.04 2.61
C HIS A 105 -4.97 22.40 1.95
N ALA A 106 -4.07 21.43 1.82
CA ALA A 106 -2.82 21.62 1.10
C ALA A 106 -3.09 22.10 -0.34
N ARG A 107 -2.57 23.29 -0.68
CA ARG A 107 -2.67 23.88 -2.03
C ARG A 107 -1.29 24.19 -2.56
N LEU A 108 -1.08 23.96 -3.85
CA LEU A 108 0.10 24.47 -4.53
C LEU A 108 -0.05 25.98 -4.74
N LEU A 109 0.95 26.73 -4.28
CA LEU A 109 1.11 28.14 -4.56
C LEU A 109 1.87 28.29 -5.89
N GLY A 110 1.46 29.27 -6.70
CA GLY A 110 2.11 29.55 -7.97
C GLY A 110 3.51 30.16 -7.78
N PRO A 111 4.37 30.10 -8.82
CA PRO A 111 4.10 29.66 -10.19
C PRO A 111 4.10 28.14 -10.38
N ILE A 112 3.09 27.62 -11.09
CA ILE A 112 2.95 26.19 -11.38
C ILE A 112 3.76 25.88 -12.66
N ASN A 113 4.83 25.09 -12.54
CA ASN A 113 5.56 24.56 -13.70
C ASN A 113 5.18 23.10 -13.96
N GLY A 114 5.74 22.50 -15.01
CA GLY A 114 5.46 21.10 -15.36
C GLY A 114 5.76 20.10 -14.23
N ARG A 115 6.76 20.38 -13.39
CA ARG A 115 7.13 19.51 -12.25
C ARG A 115 6.07 19.53 -11.14
N GLU A 116 5.54 20.69 -10.83
CA GLU A 116 4.46 20.93 -9.88
C GLU A 116 3.17 20.21 -10.32
N ILE A 117 2.88 20.22 -11.63
CA ILE A 117 1.75 19.48 -12.21
C ILE A 117 1.97 17.97 -12.05
N VAL A 118 3.16 17.46 -12.37
CA VAL A 118 3.47 16.03 -12.22
C VAL A 118 3.33 15.60 -10.76
N TYR A 119 3.88 16.38 -9.82
CA TYR A 119 3.72 16.11 -8.39
C TYR A 119 2.26 16.12 -7.97
N TYR A 120 1.49 17.11 -8.40
CA TYR A 120 0.07 17.23 -8.05
C TYR A 120 -0.73 16.03 -8.58
N ILE A 121 -0.51 15.62 -9.83
CA ILE A 121 -1.13 14.41 -10.41
C ILE A 121 -0.71 13.16 -9.63
N ALA A 122 0.57 13.03 -9.28
CA ALA A 122 1.08 11.88 -8.52
C ALA A 122 0.50 11.80 -7.10
N LYS A 123 -0.09 12.87 -6.55
CA LYS A 123 -0.84 12.81 -5.29
C LYS A 123 -2.23 12.19 -5.39
N PHE A 124 -2.76 12.02 -6.61
CA PHE A 124 -4.00 11.28 -6.86
C PHE A 124 -3.76 9.79 -7.14
N ASP A 125 -2.63 9.25 -6.68
CA ASP A 125 -2.23 7.85 -6.82
C ASP A 125 -3.27 6.84 -6.32
N HIS A 126 -4.14 7.23 -5.38
CA HIS A 126 -5.27 6.45 -4.88
C HIS A 126 -6.23 6.00 -5.97
N VAL A 127 -6.35 6.77 -7.07
CA VAL A 127 -7.17 6.42 -8.24
C VAL A 127 -6.69 5.12 -8.89
N ILE A 128 -5.41 4.78 -8.74
CA ILE A 128 -4.81 3.55 -9.28
C ILE A 128 -4.68 2.48 -8.19
N ALA A 129 -4.22 2.85 -6.99
CA ALA A 129 -4.01 1.90 -5.89
C ALA A 129 -5.30 1.21 -5.45
N VAL A 130 -6.41 1.95 -5.33
CA VAL A 130 -7.68 1.38 -4.83
C VAL A 130 -8.25 0.33 -5.79
N PRO A 131 -8.38 0.58 -7.11
CA PRO A 131 -8.76 -0.46 -8.05
C PRO A 131 -7.79 -1.65 -8.05
N ALA A 132 -6.48 -1.41 -7.92
CA ALA A 132 -5.51 -2.49 -7.86
C ALA A 132 -5.80 -3.45 -6.69
N LEU A 133 -5.94 -2.91 -5.47
CA LEU A 133 -6.26 -3.69 -4.27
C LEU A 133 -7.62 -4.40 -4.37
N PHE A 134 -8.60 -3.78 -5.02
CA PHE A 134 -9.87 -4.43 -5.32
C PHE A 134 -9.67 -5.68 -6.19
N PHE A 135 -8.85 -5.60 -7.25
CA PHE A 135 -8.52 -6.74 -8.10
C PHE A 135 -7.70 -7.80 -7.38
N LEU A 136 -6.81 -7.42 -6.46
CA LEU A 136 -6.12 -8.38 -5.60
C LEU A 136 -7.13 -9.18 -4.76
N PHE A 137 -8.03 -8.49 -4.07
CA PHE A 137 -9.07 -9.13 -3.27
C PHE A 137 -9.97 -10.04 -4.11
N ALA A 138 -10.44 -9.57 -5.27
CA ALA A 138 -11.25 -10.36 -6.19
C ALA A 138 -10.49 -11.60 -6.71
N GLY A 139 -9.20 -11.45 -7.00
CA GLY A 139 -8.30 -12.53 -7.42
C GLY A 139 -8.16 -13.60 -6.35
N LEU A 140 -7.80 -13.21 -5.13
CA LEU A 140 -7.66 -14.12 -3.98
C LEU A 140 -8.98 -14.85 -3.67
N LYS A 141 -10.10 -14.12 -3.65
CA LYS A 141 -11.43 -14.71 -3.44
C LYS A 141 -11.80 -15.73 -4.52
N ALA A 142 -11.49 -15.45 -5.78
CA ALA A 142 -11.76 -16.36 -6.88
C ALA A 142 -10.87 -17.62 -6.84
N LEU A 143 -9.59 -17.46 -6.47
CA LEU A 143 -8.67 -18.59 -6.28
C LEU A 143 -9.11 -19.49 -5.13
N TYR A 144 -9.43 -18.90 -3.97
CA TYR A 144 -9.95 -19.63 -2.81
C TYR A 144 -11.17 -20.49 -3.16
N LYS A 145 -12.18 -19.90 -3.80
CA LYS A 145 -13.38 -20.63 -4.24
C LYS A 145 -13.09 -21.73 -5.25
N SER A 146 -12.05 -21.57 -6.08
CA SER A 146 -11.67 -22.61 -7.05
C SER A 146 -11.08 -23.84 -6.37
N VAL A 147 -10.30 -23.64 -5.31
CA VAL A 147 -9.72 -24.72 -4.48
C VAL A 147 -10.82 -25.42 -3.67
N GLU A 148 -11.69 -24.65 -2.99
CA GLU A 148 -12.82 -25.19 -2.23
C GLU A 148 -13.73 -26.11 -3.09
N LYS A 149 -14.03 -25.67 -4.32
CA LYS A 149 -14.84 -26.45 -5.27
C LYS A 149 -14.13 -27.73 -5.74
N GLN A 150 -12.80 -27.72 -5.85
CA GLN A 150 -12.02 -28.90 -6.23
C GLN A 150 -11.99 -29.93 -5.10
N GLY A 151 -11.70 -29.51 -3.86
CA GLY A 151 -11.69 -30.41 -2.69
C GLY A 151 -13.03 -31.10 -2.44
N GLY A 152 -14.14 -30.34 -2.49
CA GLY A 152 -15.48 -30.92 -2.32
C GLY A 152 -15.98 -31.80 -3.49
N ARG A 153 -15.22 -31.88 -4.59
CA ARG A 153 -15.47 -32.81 -5.71
C ARG A 153 -14.66 -34.10 -5.57
N GLU A 154 -13.50 -34.04 -4.93
CA GLU A 154 -12.67 -35.22 -4.62
C GLU A 154 -13.28 -36.04 -3.49
N GLU A 155 -13.84 -35.41 -2.45
CA GLU A 155 -14.54 -36.11 -1.35
C GLU A 155 -15.84 -36.82 -1.77
N ARG A 156 -16.38 -36.51 -2.96
CA ARG A 156 -17.62 -37.10 -3.50
C ARG A 156 -17.38 -38.21 -4.54
N LYS A 157 -16.13 -38.55 -4.83
CA LYS A 157 -15.75 -39.68 -5.68
C LYS A 157 -15.30 -40.84 -4.83
#